data_AF-A0A2G9I7M3-F1
#
_entry.id   AF-A0A2G9I7M3-F1
#
_cell.length_a   1.000
_cell.length_b   1.000
_cell.length_c   1.000
_cell.angle_alpha   90.00
_cell.angle_beta   90.00
_cell.angle_gamma   90.00
#
_symmetry.space_group_name_H-M   'P 1'
#
loop_
_entity.id
_entity.type
_entity.pdbx_description
1 polymer ?
#
loop_
_entity_poly.entity_id
_entity_poly.type
_entity_poly.pdbx_seq_one_letter_code
_entity_poly.pdbx_strand_id
1 'polypeptide(L)'
;MGSADQSFLKNRYWILRHGKSIPNQRGLIVSSLQNGILEEYQLASDGVHQARLAGESFLKELKQEGIGLENVRICYSPFSRTSHTARVVASVLNIPFEGPQCKAIEDIRERFFGLSYELKSHDKYPEIWALDDQDPFMPPEGGESVADVVTRLARALALMESEFQECAVLVVSHGDPLQILQTIVDAAEKHESTPQNDLTSRIEAIKVPSVLSKHRQFGLDTGELRQLA
;
A
#
# COMPACT_ATOMS: atom_id res chain seq x y z
N MET A 1 -24.14 -10.24 -24.34
CA MET A 1 -24.09 -9.34 -23.17
C MET A 1 -23.25 -10.08 -22.15
N GLY A 2 -21.94 -9.79 -22.13
CA GLY A 2 -21.03 -10.46 -21.21
C GLY A 2 -21.36 -10.03 -19.79
N SER A 3 -21.41 -10.99 -18.86
CA SER A 3 -21.43 -10.69 -17.44
C SER A 3 -20.18 -9.88 -17.12
N ALA A 4 -20.33 -8.58 -16.92
CA ALA A 4 -19.31 -7.82 -16.23
C ALA A 4 -19.20 -8.47 -14.86
N ASP A 5 -18.08 -9.17 -14.64
CA ASP A 5 -17.75 -9.71 -13.34
C ASP A 5 -17.77 -8.52 -12.38
N GLN A 6 -18.76 -8.48 -11.51
CA GLN A 6 -19.07 -7.29 -10.74
C GLN A 6 -18.02 -7.23 -9.63
N SER A 7 -16.98 -6.41 -9.82
CA SER A 7 -15.95 -6.20 -8.80
C SER A 7 -16.61 -5.83 -7.48
N PHE A 8 -16.12 -6.43 -6.39
CA PHE A 8 -16.61 -6.13 -5.04
C PHE A 8 -16.17 -4.75 -4.54
N LEU A 9 -15.23 -4.11 -5.25
CA LEU A 9 -14.79 -2.74 -5.01
C LEU A 9 -15.49 -1.79 -5.99
N LYS A 10 -15.94 -0.65 -5.48
CA LYS A 10 -16.59 0.42 -6.25
C LYS A 10 -15.60 1.31 -6.97
N ASN A 11 -14.35 1.34 -6.49
CA ASN A 11 -13.26 2.11 -7.06
C ASN A 11 -12.26 1.20 -7.76
N ARG A 12 -11.49 1.77 -8.69
CA ARG A 12 -10.35 1.09 -9.33
C ARG A 12 -9.08 1.48 -8.59
N TYR A 13 -8.27 0.49 -8.23
CA TYR A 13 -7.10 0.71 -7.38
C TYR A 13 -5.80 0.53 -8.15
N TRP A 14 -4.86 1.42 -7.86
CA TRP A 14 -3.47 1.29 -8.20
C TRP A 14 -2.65 1.35 -6.93
N ILE A 15 -1.61 0.56 -6.85
CA ILE A 15 -0.67 0.58 -5.74
C ILE A 15 0.70 1.01 -6.25
N LEU A 16 1.38 1.82 -5.44
CA LEU A 16 2.72 2.30 -5.73
C LEU A 16 3.59 2.14 -4.49
N ARG A 17 4.60 1.28 -4.57
CA ARG A 17 5.65 1.26 -3.55
C ARG A 17 6.46 2.55 -3.69
N HIS A 18 6.75 3.21 -2.57
CA HIS A 18 7.57 4.41 -2.59
C HIS A 18 8.89 4.21 -3.38
N GLY A 19 9.38 5.28 -3.99
CA GLY A 19 10.70 5.27 -4.63
C GLY A 19 11.83 5.00 -3.61
N LYS A 20 13.03 4.69 -4.10
CA LYS A 20 14.21 4.48 -3.27
C LYS A 20 14.44 5.66 -2.32
N SER A 21 14.44 5.38 -1.02
CA SER A 21 14.58 6.38 0.05
C SER A 21 16.00 6.48 0.59
N ILE A 22 16.27 7.56 1.34
CA ILE A 22 17.54 7.73 2.07
C ILE A 22 17.81 6.55 3.03
N PRO A 23 16.83 6.06 3.83
CA PRO A 23 16.99 4.81 4.59
C PRO A 23 17.36 3.61 3.74
N ASN A 24 16.78 3.45 2.54
CA ASN A 24 17.16 2.34 1.66
C ASN A 24 18.63 2.45 1.22
N GLN A 25 19.12 3.66 0.89
CA GLN A 25 20.53 3.86 0.56
C GLN A 25 21.46 3.59 1.75
N ARG A 26 21.01 3.90 2.97
CA ARG A 26 21.75 3.64 4.21
C ARG A 26 21.62 2.20 4.71
N GLY A 27 20.76 1.39 4.08
CA GLY A 27 20.47 0.04 4.54
C GLY A 27 19.76 -0.02 5.89
N LEU A 28 18.87 0.93 6.20
CA LEU A 28 18.21 1.02 7.50
C LEU A 28 16.74 0.60 7.43
N ILE A 29 16.31 -0.15 8.44
CA ILE A 29 14.89 -0.40 8.73
C ILE A 29 14.32 0.84 9.42
N VAL A 30 13.31 1.46 8.79
CA VAL A 30 12.54 2.57 9.37
C VAL A 30 11.06 2.22 9.29
N SER A 31 10.56 1.72 10.41
CA SER A 31 9.22 1.14 10.56
C SER A 31 8.37 1.84 11.61
N SER A 32 8.99 2.56 12.54
CA SER A 32 8.28 3.36 13.54
C SER A 32 7.69 4.62 12.93
N LEU A 33 6.54 5.07 13.44
CA LEU A 33 5.93 6.35 13.03
C LEU A 33 6.82 7.54 13.39
N GLN A 34 7.43 7.52 14.57
CA GLN A 34 8.30 8.59 15.07
C GLN A 34 9.43 8.91 14.09
N ASN A 35 10.11 7.89 13.59
CA ASN A 35 11.16 8.08 12.59
C ASN A 35 10.60 8.23 11.18
N GLY A 36 9.56 7.47 10.84
CA GLY A 36 8.99 7.42 9.49
C GLY A 36 8.58 8.78 8.92
N ILE A 37 8.20 9.74 9.78
CA ILE A 37 7.77 11.09 9.39
C ILE A 37 8.91 12.12 9.32
N LEU A 38 10.16 11.74 9.62
CA LEU A 38 11.30 12.67 9.59
C LEU A 38 11.67 13.01 8.14
N GLU A 39 11.92 14.28 7.85
CA GLU A 39 12.23 14.74 6.49
C GLU A 39 13.54 14.14 5.94
N GLU A 40 14.50 13.84 6.82
CA GLU A 40 15.75 13.18 6.43
C GLU A 40 15.55 11.76 5.86
N TYR A 41 14.36 11.18 6.02
CA TYR A 41 13.98 9.86 5.49
C TYR A 41 13.07 9.92 4.26
N GLN A 42 13.07 11.06 3.57
CA GLN A 42 12.48 11.22 2.25
C GLN A 42 13.18 10.37 1.17
N LEU A 43 12.71 10.51 -0.07
CA LEU A 43 13.30 9.91 -1.25
C LEU A 43 14.75 10.36 -1.46
N ALA A 44 15.58 9.43 -1.95
CA ALA A 44 16.85 9.75 -2.56
C ALA A 44 16.65 10.22 -4.01
N SER A 45 17.71 10.72 -4.67
CA SER A 45 17.67 11.19 -6.06
C SER A 45 17.06 10.17 -7.02
N ASP A 46 17.50 8.91 -6.94
CA ASP A 46 16.99 7.81 -7.77
C ASP A 46 15.49 7.58 -7.50
N GLY A 47 15.07 7.70 -6.24
CA GLY A 47 13.68 7.52 -5.83
C GLY A 47 12.76 8.60 -6.36
N VAL A 48 13.23 9.86 -6.45
CA VAL A 48 12.48 10.95 -7.08
C VAL A 48 12.28 10.66 -8.57
N HIS A 49 13.31 10.15 -9.25
CA HIS A 49 13.19 9.75 -10.65
C HIS A 49 12.21 8.59 -10.84
N GLN A 50 12.28 7.56 -9.99
CA GLN A 50 11.33 6.44 -9.97
C GLN A 50 9.88 6.92 -9.76
N ALA A 51 9.66 7.81 -8.79
CA ALA A 51 8.33 8.37 -8.52
C ALA A 51 7.76 9.15 -9.71
N ARG A 52 8.61 9.90 -10.43
CA ARG A 52 8.20 10.61 -11.66
C ARG A 52 7.79 9.62 -12.76
N LEU A 53 8.58 8.57 -13.00
CA LEU A 53 8.26 7.53 -13.98
C LEU A 53 6.98 6.77 -13.63
N ALA A 54 6.76 6.50 -12.34
CA ALA A 54 5.51 5.90 -11.86
C ALA A 54 4.31 6.82 -12.13
N GLY A 55 4.44 8.14 -11.87
CA GLY A 55 3.40 9.11 -12.20
C GLY A 55 3.10 9.20 -13.70
N GLU A 56 4.13 9.12 -14.55
CA GLU A 56 3.98 9.10 -16.01
C GLU A 56 3.26 7.83 -16.49
N SER A 57 3.61 6.69 -15.89
CA SER A 57 2.96 5.40 -16.16
C SER A 57 1.49 5.41 -15.72
N PHE A 58 1.22 5.92 -14.52
CA PHE A 58 -0.15 6.05 -14.02
C PHE A 58 -0.99 6.97 -14.90
N LEU A 59 -0.46 8.13 -15.31
CA LEU A 59 -1.15 9.03 -16.24
C LEU A 59 -1.46 8.36 -17.59
N LYS A 60 -0.58 7.47 -18.07
CA LYS A 60 -0.81 6.70 -19.28
C LYS A 60 -1.96 5.70 -19.10
N GLU A 61 -1.99 4.97 -17.99
CA GLU A 61 -3.07 4.02 -17.67
C GLU A 61 -4.42 4.74 -17.52
N LEU A 62 -4.47 5.87 -16.81
CA LEU A 62 -5.67 6.71 -16.71
C LEU A 62 -6.21 7.12 -18.09
N LYS A 63 -5.33 7.51 -19.02
CA LYS A 63 -5.73 7.88 -20.39
C LYS A 63 -6.26 6.67 -21.18
N GLN A 64 -5.65 5.50 -21.02
CA GLN A 64 -6.08 4.28 -21.68
C GLN A 64 -7.48 3.84 -21.19
N GLU A 65 -7.73 4.01 -19.90
CA GLU A 65 -9.00 3.70 -19.24
C GLU A 65 -10.05 4.82 -19.37
N GLY A 66 -9.72 5.94 -20.03
CA GLY A 66 -10.63 7.07 -20.21
C GLY A 66 -11.01 7.81 -18.91
N ILE A 67 -10.15 7.78 -17.89
CA ILE A 67 -10.41 8.36 -16.57
C ILE A 67 -9.96 9.82 -16.53
N GLY A 68 -10.89 10.73 -16.26
CA GLY A 68 -10.60 12.14 -16.01
C GLY A 68 -9.84 12.36 -14.70
N LEU A 69 -8.94 13.36 -14.68
CA LEU A 69 -8.10 13.68 -13.51
C LEU A 69 -8.93 14.10 -12.29
N GLU A 70 -10.14 14.62 -12.50
CA GLU A 70 -11.11 14.96 -11.44
C GLU A 70 -11.56 13.74 -10.62
N ASN A 71 -11.46 12.54 -11.19
CA ASN A 71 -11.83 11.27 -10.56
C ASN A 71 -10.62 10.53 -9.96
N VAL A 72 -9.44 11.16 -9.94
CA VAL A 72 -8.25 10.58 -9.34
C VAL A 72 -8.19 10.93 -7.85
N ARG A 73 -7.84 9.95 -7.01
CA ARG A 73 -7.54 10.13 -5.58
C ARG A 73 -6.16 9.53 -5.30
N ILE A 74 -5.34 10.24 -4.55
CA ILE A 74 -3.99 9.80 -4.14
C ILE A 74 -3.98 9.64 -2.63
N CYS A 75 -4.05 8.40 -2.17
CA CYS A 75 -3.97 8.04 -0.76
C CYS A 75 -2.54 7.61 -0.43
N TYR A 76 -1.92 8.19 0.59
CA TYR A 76 -0.51 7.92 0.88
C TYR A 76 -0.24 7.70 2.37
N SER A 77 0.73 6.84 2.69
CA SER A 77 1.21 6.70 4.06
C SER A 77 1.85 8.01 4.53
N PRO A 78 1.69 8.41 5.81
CA PRO A 78 2.26 9.65 6.34
C PRO A 78 3.80 9.64 6.39
N PHE A 79 4.46 8.52 6.12
CA PHE A 79 5.92 8.47 6.13
C PHE A 79 6.51 9.38 5.05
N SER A 80 7.62 10.03 5.34
CA SER A 80 8.21 11.05 4.47
C SER A 80 8.53 10.55 3.05
N ARG A 81 9.01 9.30 2.92
CA ARG A 81 9.28 8.66 1.62
C ARG A 81 8.02 8.44 0.78
N THR A 82 6.89 8.09 1.39
CA THR A 82 5.60 7.89 0.70
C THR A 82 4.94 9.22 0.39
N SER A 83 4.95 10.18 1.34
CA SER A 83 4.46 11.54 1.10
C SER A 83 5.23 12.24 -0.02
N HIS A 84 6.57 12.14 -0.04
CA HIS A 84 7.39 12.69 -1.12
C HIS A 84 7.12 11.97 -2.47
N THR A 85 6.98 10.63 -2.49
CA THR A 85 6.55 9.90 -3.70
C THR A 85 5.22 10.41 -4.22
N ALA A 86 4.20 10.51 -3.36
CA ALA A 86 2.88 10.98 -3.71
C ALA A 86 2.89 12.43 -4.24
N ARG A 87 3.71 13.31 -3.65
CA ARG A 87 3.88 14.69 -4.11
C ARG A 87 4.48 14.76 -5.52
N VAL A 88 5.47 13.93 -5.82
CA VAL A 88 6.06 13.85 -7.17
C VAL A 88 5.01 13.36 -8.17
N VAL A 89 4.26 12.32 -7.83
CA VAL A 89 3.19 11.81 -8.70
C VAL A 89 2.10 12.87 -8.94
N ALA A 90 1.62 13.52 -7.87
CA ALA A 90 0.63 14.59 -7.97
C ALA A 90 1.11 15.72 -8.90
N SER A 91 2.39 16.09 -8.82
CA SER A 91 3.00 17.07 -9.72
C SER A 91 2.99 16.63 -11.19
N VAL A 92 3.23 15.35 -11.49
CA VAL A 92 3.16 14.82 -12.87
C VAL A 92 1.73 14.90 -13.41
N LEU A 93 0.74 14.65 -12.56
CA LEU A 93 -0.68 14.71 -12.92
C LEU A 93 -1.24 16.13 -12.92
N ASN A 94 -0.48 17.15 -12.50
CA ASN A 94 -0.95 18.51 -12.23
C ASN A 94 -2.09 18.59 -11.20
N ILE A 95 -2.08 17.69 -10.21
CA ILE A 95 -3.01 17.72 -9.07
C ILE A 95 -2.35 18.47 -7.91
N PRO A 96 -2.99 19.48 -7.31
CA PRO A 96 -2.49 20.13 -6.10
C PRO A 96 -2.36 19.13 -4.95
N PHE A 97 -1.15 19.03 -4.37
CA PHE A 97 -0.90 18.09 -3.27
C PHE A 97 -1.64 18.49 -1.99
N GLU A 98 -1.69 19.79 -1.69
CA GLU A 98 -2.48 20.35 -0.58
C GLU A 98 -3.94 20.60 -1.05
N GLY A 99 -4.60 19.54 -1.53
CA GLY A 99 -5.93 19.59 -2.12
C GLY A 99 -6.78 18.37 -1.77
N PRO A 100 -8.09 18.39 -2.10
CA PRO A 100 -9.03 17.35 -1.68
C PRO A 100 -8.77 15.98 -2.32
N GLN A 101 -7.95 15.91 -3.37
CA GLN A 101 -7.62 14.67 -4.07
C GLN A 101 -6.48 13.89 -3.43
N CYS A 102 -5.67 14.52 -2.56
CA CYS A 102 -4.53 13.88 -1.92
C CYS A 102 -4.80 13.72 -0.43
N LYS A 103 -4.69 12.50 0.12
CA LYS A 103 -5.02 12.22 1.51
C LYS A 103 -3.99 11.32 2.18
N ALA A 104 -3.47 11.75 3.32
CA ALA A 104 -2.67 10.89 4.18
C ALA A 104 -3.57 9.87 4.90
N ILE A 105 -3.20 8.60 4.87
CA ILE A 105 -3.88 7.51 5.59
C ILE A 105 -2.84 6.77 6.42
N GLU A 106 -2.96 6.83 7.75
CA GLU A 106 -1.99 6.20 8.67
C GLU A 106 -2.02 4.67 8.59
N ASP A 107 -3.19 4.10 8.33
CA ASP A 107 -3.42 2.66 8.31
C ASP A 107 -2.74 1.94 7.12
N ILE A 108 -2.18 2.68 6.15
CA ILE A 108 -1.36 2.15 5.05
C ILE A 108 0.15 2.40 5.27
N ARG A 109 0.59 2.72 6.49
CA ARG A 109 2.03 2.83 6.82
C ARG A 109 2.76 1.48 6.78
N GLU A 110 4.09 1.55 6.79
CA GLU A 110 4.96 0.36 6.85
C GLU A 110 4.60 -0.50 8.06
N ARG A 111 4.77 -1.82 7.95
CA ARG A 111 4.61 -2.69 9.11
C ARG A 111 5.60 -2.29 10.19
N PHE A 112 5.12 -2.06 11.41
CA PHE A 112 6.01 -1.77 12.53
C PHE A 112 6.68 -3.07 13.00
N PHE A 113 7.99 -3.17 12.92
CA PHE A 113 8.72 -4.40 13.28
C PHE A 113 9.14 -4.46 14.74
N GLY A 114 8.84 -3.43 15.54
CA GLY A 114 9.28 -3.32 16.93
C GLY A 114 10.60 -2.54 17.07
N LEU A 115 10.84 -2.02 18.27
CA LEU A 115 12.00 -1.15 18.55
C LEU A 115 13.35 -1.86 18.41
N SER A 116 13.38 -3.18 18.54
CA SER A 116 14.60 -3.99 18.39
C SER A 116 15.15 -4.01 16.95
N TYR A 117 14.29 -3.76 15.95
CA TYR A 117 14.64 -3.69 14.53
C TYR A 117 14.79 -2.26 14.03
N GLU A 118 14.22 -1.27 14.73
CA GLU A 118 14.23 0.12 14.30
C GLU A 118 15.66 0.69 14.19
N LEU A 119 15.95 1.36 13.07
CA LEU A 119 17.27 1.87 12.70
C LEU A 119 18.38 0.80 12.65
N LYS A 120 18.04 -0.48 12.55
CA LYS A 120 19.00 -1.57 12.31
C LYS A 120 19.17 -1.84 10.82
N SER A 121 20.15 -2.68 10.48
CA SER A 121 20.37 -3.11 9.10
C SER A 121 19.14 -3.81 8.54
N HIS A 122 18.82 -3.53 7.28
CA HIS A 122 17.83 -4.27 6.51
C HIS A 122 18.18 -5.76 6.32
N ASP A 123 19.42 -6.16 6.59
CA ASP A 123 19.83 -7.58 6.63
C ASP A 123 19.10 -8.40 7.69
N LYS A 124 18.36 -7.74 8.59
CA LYS A 124 17.50 -8.38 9.60
C LYS A 124 16.13 -8.80 9.07
N TYR A 125 15.72 -8.36 7.88
CA TYR A 125 14.43 -8.77 7.33
C TYR A 125 14.20 -10.29 7.26
N PRO A 126 15.20 -11.13 6.93
CA PRO A 126 15.05 -12.59 6.98
C PRO A 126 14.61 -13.14 8.34
N GLU A 127 14.97 -12.50 9.46
CA GLU A 127 14.52 -12.89 10.80
C GLU A 127 13.00 -12.67 10.94
N ILE A 128 12.51 -11.54 10.44
CA ILE A 128 11.08 -11.20 10.44
C ILE A 128 10.30 -12.15 9.52
N TRP A 129 10.84 -12.41 8.31
CA TRP A 129 10.19 -13.30 7.35
C TRP A 129 10.13 -14.74 7.87
N ALA A 130 11.16 -15.22 8.56
CA ALA A 130 11.14 -16.54 9.18
C ALA A 130 10.06 -16.66 10.28
N LEU A 131 9.72 -15.57 10.97
CA LEU A 131 8.58 -15.54 11.90
C LEU A 131 7.25 -15.59 11.14
N ASP A 132 7.12 -14.79 10.07
CA ASP A 132 5.92 -14.76 9.23
C ASP A 132 5.61 -16.14 8.60
N ASP A 133 6.64 -16.86 8.16
CA ASP A 133 6.54 -18.20 7.58
C ASP A 133 6.09 -19.26 8.60
N GLN A 134 6.41 -19.07 9.88
CA GLN A 134 5.97 -19.94 10.97
C GLN A 134 4.50 -19.68 11.31
N ASP A 135 4.14 -18.41 11.52
CA ASP A 135 2.77 -18.01 11.83
C ASP A 135 2.55 -16.52 11.48
N PRO A 136 1.70 -16.19 10.49
CA PRO A 136 1.41 -14.79 10.14
C PRO A 136 0.63 -14.02 11.22
N PHE A 137 0.15 -14.71 12.26
CA PHE A 137 -0.49 -14.09 13.44
C PHE A 137 0.51 -13.78 14.55
N MET A 138 1.76 -14.24 14.44
CA MET A 138 2.80 -13.98 15.42
C MET A 138 3.54 -12.67 15.08
N PRO A 139 3.51 -11.66 15.97
CA PRO A 139 4.30 -10.45 15.77
C PRO A 139 5.76 -10.65 16.22
N PRO A 140 6.73 -9.92 15.64
CA PRO A 140 8.00 -9.68 16.32
C PRO A 140 7.75 -8.91 17.63
N GLU A 141 8.68 -9.00 18.57
CA GLU A 141 8.51 -8.38 19.90
C GLU A 141 8.22 -6.87 19.80
N GLY A 142 7.04 -6.47 20.28
CA GLY A 142 6.56 -5.09 20.27
C GLY A 142 6.19 -4.54 18.88
N GLY A 143 6.20 -5.37 17.83
CA GLY A 143 5.78 -5.02 16.48
C GLY A 143 4.37 -5.49 16.12
N GLU A 144 4.04 -5.40 14.84
CA GLU A 144 2.81 -5.87 14.22
C GLU A 144 3.01 -7.27 13.62
N SER A 145 2.01 -8.15 13.71
CA SER A 145 1.93 -9.37 12.89
C SER A 145 1.42 -9.04 11.48
N VAL A 146 1.48 -10.00 10.55
CA VAL A 146 0.83 -9.84 9.24
C VAL A 146 -0.69 -9.63 9.43
N ALA A 147 -1.29 -10.36 10.36
CA ALA A 147 -2.71 -10.24 10.70
C ALA A 147 -3.09 -8.85 11.28
N ASP A 148 -2.20 -8.21 12.05
CA ASP A 148 -2.43 -6.84 12.53
C ASP A 148 -2.44 -5.84 11.38
N VAL A 149 -1.52 -6.00 10.44
CA VAL A 149 -1.46 -5.16 9.22
C VAL A 149 -2.72 -5.35 8.38
N VAL A 150 -3.21 -6.58 8.22
CA VAL A 150 -4.50 -6.85 7.53
C VAL A 150 -5.65 -6.07 8.17
N THR A 151 -5.75 -6.09 9.51
CA THR A 151 -6.81 -5.38 10.24
C THR A 151 -6.85 -3.90 9.88
N ARG A 152 -5.71 -3.22 9.90
CA ARG A 152 -5.66 -1.78 9.56
C ARG A 152 -5.82 -1.52 8.06
N LEU A 153 -5.30 -2.39 7.19
CA LEU A 153 -5.53 -2.26 5.75
C LEU A 153 -7.00 -2.43 5.38
N ALA A 154 -7.74 -3.31 6.06
CA ALA A 154 -9.18 -3.45 5.90
C ALA A 154 -9.91 -2.15 6.23
N ARG A 155 -9.54 -1.49 7.34
CA ARG A 155 -10.09 -0.17 7.71
C ARG A 155 -9.75 0.90 6.67
N ALA A 156 -8.51 0.92 6.18
CA ALA A 156 -8.11 1.87 5.14
C ALA A 156 -8.89 1.66 3.84
N LEU A 157 -9.10 0.41 3.41
CA LEU A 157 -9.86 0.10 2.21
C LEU A 157 -11.35 0.46 2.39
N ALA A 158 -11.95 0.13 3.53
CA ALA A 158 -13.33 0.51 3.86
C ALA A 158 -13.52 2.03 3.89
N LEU A 159 -12.55 2.77 4.44
CA LEU A 159 -12.55 4.23 4.43
C LEU A 159 -12.57 4.75 2.99
N MET A 160 -11.63 4.30 2.14
CA MET A 160 -11.55 4.72 0.74
C MET A 160 -12.83 4.37 -0.05
N GLU A 161 -13.39 3.18 0.16
CA GLU A 161 -14.64 2.71 -0.48
C GLU A 161 -15.90 3.45 0.02
N SER A 162 -15.85 4.07 1.19
CA SER A 162 -16.93 4.89 1.73
C SER A 162 -16.85 6.36 1.30
N GLU A 163 -15.64 6.88 1.10
CA GLU A 163 -15.41 8.28 0.74
C GLU A 163 -15.40 8.52 -0.77
N PHE A 164 -15.00 7.52 -1.55
CA PHE A 164 -14.83 7.62 -3.00
C PHE A 164 -15.80 6.70 -3.72
N GLN A 165 -16.30 7.16 -4.86
CA GLN A 165 -17.22 6.42 -5.72
C GLN A 165 -16.71 6.50 -7.15
N GLU A 166 -16.54 5.34 -7.80
CA GLU A 166 -16.11 5.23 -9.20
C GLU A 166 -14.81 5.98 -9.53
N CYS A 167 -13.95 6.16 -8.52
CA CYS A 167 -12.68 6.87 -8.65
C CYS A 167 -11.53 5.92 -9.06
N ALA A 168 -10.47 6.51 -9.62
CA ALA A 168 -9.16 5.87 -9.70
C ALA A 168 -8.36 6.24 -8.45
N VAL A 169 -8.10 5.26 -7.59
CA VAL A 169 -7.44 5.47 -6.29
C VAL A 169 -6.01 4.92 -6.36
N LEU A 170 -5.04 5.82 -6.31
CA LEU A 170 -3.63 5.48 -6.16
C LEU A 170 -3.24 5.40 -4.68
N VAL A 171 -2.80 4.22 -4.24
CA VAL A 171 -2.33 3.95 -2.88
C VAL A 171 -0.80 3.94 -2.86
N VAL A 172 -0.19 4.98 -2.31
CA VAL A 172 1.27 5.11 -2.17
C VAL A 172 1.71 4.65 -0.79
N SER A 173 2.39 3.51 -0.72
CA SER A 173 2.72 2.84 0.53
C SER A 173 4.09 2.14 0.44
N HIS A 174 4.29 1.09 1.21
CA HIS A 174 5.56 0.41 1.44
C HIS A 174 5.52 -1.04 0.97
N GLY A 175 6.67 -1.69 0.93
CA GLY A 175 6.77 -3.04 0.38
C GLY A 175 5.86 -4.04 1.09
N ASP A 176 5.89 -4.07 2.43
CA ASP A 176 5.16 -5.05 3.22
C ASP A 176 3.63 -4.84 3.23
N PRO A 177 3.09 -3.66 3.57
CA PRO A 177 1.65 -3.42 3.53
C PRO A 177 1.06 -3.58 2.12
N LEU A 178 1.78 -3.27 1.04
CA LEU A 178 1.26 -3.48 -0.31
C LEU A 178 1.25 -4.95 -0.74
N GLN A 179 2.23 -5.74 -0.32
CA GLN A 179 2.21 -7.20 -0.47
C GLN A 179 0.98 -7.80 0.22
N ILE A 180 0.73 -7.38 1.47
CA ILE A 180 -0.39 -7.85 2.28
C ILE A 180 -1.72 -7.38 1.67
N LEU A 181 -1.83 -6.13 1.22
CA LEU A 181 -3.02 -5.59 0.56
C LEU A 181 -3.40 -6.41 -0.68
N GLN A 182 -2.42 -6.70 -1.55
CA GLN A 182 -2.65 -7.53 -2.74
C GLN A 182 -3.16 -8.92 -2.38
N THR A 183 -2.60 -9.51 -1.32
CA THR A 183 -3.00 -10.85 -0.85
C THR A 183 -4.46 -10.89 -0.42
N ILE A 184 -4.88 -9.90 0.37
CA ILE A 184 -6.25 -9.88 0.88
C ILE A 184 -7.27 -9.51 -0.20
N VAL A 185 -6.90 -8.66 -1.17
CA VAL A 185 -7.79 -8.33 -2.29
C VAL A 185 -7.92 -9.53 -3.24
N ASP A 186 -6.81 -10.16 -3.65
CA ASP A 186 -6.83 -11.37 -4.49
C ASP A 186 -7.62 -12.52 -3.83
N ALA A 187 -7.43 -12.74 -2.53
CA ALA A 187 -8.17 -13.75 -1.80
C ALA A 187 -9.65 -13.38 -1.63
N ALA A 188 -9.95 -12.11 -1.35
CA ALA A 188 -11.31 -11.63 -1.26
C ALA A 188 -12.03 -11.87 -2.59
N GLU A 189 -11.48 -11.45 -3.73
CA GLU A 189 -12.09 -11.64 -5.06
C GLU A 189 -12.52 -13.07 -5.33
N LYS A 190 -11.64 -14.03 -5.02
CA LYS A 190 -11.90 -15.46 -5.19
C LYS A 190 -12.86 -16.05 -4.17
N HIS A 191 -13.12 -15.34 -3.07
CA HIS A 191 -14.03 -15.79 -2.04
C HIS A 191 -15.48 -15.54 -2.50
N GLU A 192 -16.21 -16.63 -2.80
CA GLU A 192 -17.66 -16.56 -3.03
C GLU A 192 -18.33 -15.97 -1.78
N SER A 193 -18.80 -14.73 -1.88
CA SER A 193 -19.57 -14.08 -0.82
C SER A 193 -20.97 -13.77 -1.32
N THR A 194 -21.95 -13.88 -0.44
CA THR A 194 -23.31 -13.43 -0.73
C THR A 194 -23.31 -11.90 -0.93
N PRO A 195 -24.24 -11.33 -1.72
CA PRO A 195 -24.29 -9.89 -2.03
C PRO A 195 -24.40 -8.94 -0.83
N GLN A 196 -24.63 -9.50 0.37
CA GLN A 196 -24.87 -8.76 1.60
C GLN A 196 -23.62 -8.56 2.47
N ASN A 197 -22.47 -9.16 2.12
CA ASN A 197 -21.27 -9.02 2.94
C ASN A 197 -20.58 -7.66 2.67
N ASP A 198 -20.60 -6.79 3.69
CA ASP A 198 -19.73 -5.62 3.76
C ASP A 198 -18.25 -6.04 3.56
N LEU A 199 -17.47 -5.17 2.92
CA LEU A 199 -16.05 -5.32 2.62
C LEU A 199 -15.27 -5.86 3.83
N THR A 200 -15.54 -5.28 5.00
CA THR A 200 -14.88 -5.66 6.27
C THR A 200 -15.09 -7.14 6.59
N SER A 201 -16.34 -7.63 6.48
CA SER A 201 -16.68 -9.03 6.73
C SER A 201 -16.01 -9.97 5.72
N ARG A 202 -15.88 -9.54 4.46
CA ARG A 202 -15.20 -10.33 3.42
C ARG A 202 -13.72 -10.46 3.73
N ILE A 203 -13.06 -9.38 4.14
CA ILE A 203 -11.64 -9.40 4.52
C ILE A 203 -11.42 -10.22 5.80
N GLU A 204 -12.30 -10.11 6.79
CA GLU A 204 -12.19 -10.89 8.02
C GLU A 204 -12.32 -12.40 7.74
N ALA A 205 -13.20 -12.80 6.82
CA ALA A 205 -13.38 -14.21 6.44
C ALA A 205 -12.12 -14.82 5.79
N ILE A 206 -11.32 -14.03 5.07
CA ILE A 206 -10.07 -14.50 4.43
C ILE A 206 -8.83 -14.33 5.32
N LYS A 207 -8.98 -13.75 6.51
CA LYS A 207 -7.90 -13.52 7.47
C LYS A 207 -7.55 -14.82 8.20
N VAL A 208 -7.00 -15.78 7.44
CA VAL A 208 -6.60 -17.12 7.89
C VAL A 208 -5.16 -17.42 7.49
N PRO A 209 -4.44 -18.31 8.21
CA PRO A 209 -3.01 -18.54 7.95
C PRO A 209 -2.69 -18.92 6.50
N SER A 210 -3.50 -19.78 5.88
CA SER A 210 -3.30 -20.25 4.50
C SER A 210 -3.37 -19.16 3.44
N VAL A 211 -4.03 -18.05 3.73
CA VAL A 211 -4.06 -16.85 2.87
C VAL A 211 -2.90 -15.94 3.24
N LEU A 212 -2.77 -15.58 4.51
CA LEU A 212 -1.79 -14.57 4.94
C LEU A 212 -0.35 -15.00 4.71
N SER A 213 -0.01 -16.28 4.81
CA SER A 213 1.35 -16.79 4.51
C SER A 213 1.76 -16.62 3.04
N LYS A 214 0.84 -16.25 2.13
CA LYS A 214 1.16 -16.02 0.71
C LYS A 214 1.64 -14.60 0.41
N HIS A 215 1.64 -13.68 1.38
CA HIS A 215 1.89 -12.26 1.10
C HIS A 215 3.21 -11.94 0.41
N ARG A 216 4.25 -12.75 0.65
CA ARG A 216 5.55 -12.61 -0.01
C ARG A 216 5.54 -12.90 -1.51
N GLN A 217 4.50 -13.54 -2.04
CA GLN A 217 4.34 -13.79 -3.49
C GLN A 217 4.01 -12.50 -4.27
N PHE A 218 3.55 -11.45 -3.59
CA PHE A 218 3.10 -10.19 -4.20
C PHE A 218 4.17 -9.08 -4.14
N GLY A 219 5.45 -9.46 -4.28
CA GLY A 219 6.58 -8.53 -4.24
C GLY A 219 6.43 -7.35 -5.20
N LEU A 220 6.95 -6.19 -4.78
CA LEU A 220 6.99 -4.94 -5.55
C LEU A 220 8.37 -4.30 -5.42
N ASP A 221 8.95 -3.88 -6.53
CA ASP A 221 10.17 -3.09 -6.55
C ASP A 221 9.91 -1.63 -6.11
N THR A 222 10.97 -0.93 -5.68
CA THR A 222 10.85 0.49 -5.32
C THR A 222 10.39 1.32 -6.51
N GLY A 223 9.32 2.10 -6.34
CA GLY A 223 8.74 2.90 -7.42
C GLY A 223 7.92 2.08 -8.41
N GLU A 224 7.66 0.80 -8.16
CA GLU A 224 6.79 -0.01 -9.01
C GLU A 224 5.32 0.38 -8.80
N LEU A 225 4.67 0.72 -9.91
CA LEU A 225 3.22 0.91 -10.03
C LEU A 225 2.58 -0.39 -10.50
N ARG A 226 1.47 -0.79 -9.88
CA ARG A 226 0.68 -1.94 -10.30
C ARG A 226 -0.81 -1.65 -10.14
N GLN A 227 -1.62 -2.03 -11.12
CA GLN A 227 -3.08 -2.04 -10.96
C GLN A 227 -3.45 -3.19 -10.02
N LEU A 228 -4.29 -2.88 -9.03
CA LEU A 228 -4.81 -3.85 -8.08
C LEU A 228 -6.18 -4.28 -8.59
N ALA A 229 -6.19 -5.41 -9.30
CA ALA A 229 -7.33 -6.11 -9.90
C ALA A 229 -8.34 -5.23 -10.67
#